data_AF-A0A1J4RSX8-F1
#
_entry.id   AF-A0A1J4RSX8-F1
#
_cell.length_a   1.000
_cell.length_b   1.000
_cell.length_c   1.000
_cell.angle_alpha   90.00
_cell.angle_beta   90.00
_cell.angle_gamma   90.00
#
_symmetry.space_group_name_H-M   'P 1'
#
loop_
_entity.id
_entity.type
_entity.pdbx_description
1 polymer ?
#
loop_
_entity_poly.entity_id
_entity_poly.type
_entity_poly.pdbx_seq_one_letter_code
_entity_poly.pdbx_strand_id
1 'polypeptide(L)'
;MKLPDEKFAMPKCLNPASKPSLFCPGCGQSIILKHLGFVIDEMDIKDKVTLGIDIGCSLLAWDYYNFDIIQTHHGRTTPVIVGYKMARDKRIAIAVMGDGGAYAIGLQSLIHAAFRNNPITAIVINNTEYSMTGGQMAPTTLPKEITTSSPAGKDEKLFGGAFYGPELLRQVARSDAYIARASVSNPTMLERILSRAIKSQVEKNNFSFIEILSICPTNWKTNARESFEFLTKMEKIYPIGEMTKSSRAKSRDLWEQKK
;
A
#
# COMPACT_ATOMS: atom_id res chain seq x y z
N MET A 1 -8.41 -18.09 -35.66
CA MET A 1 -7.43 -17.85 -34.58
C MET A 1 -8.12 -18.16 -33.26
N LYS A 2 -7.93 -19.37 -32.70
CA LYS A 2 -8.48 -19.72 -31.39
C LYS A 2 -7.72 -18.93 -30.33
N LEU A 3 -8.44 -18.22 -29.46
CA LEU A 3 -7.85 -17.56 -28.31
C LEU A 3 -7.34 -18.65 -27.34
N PRO A 4 -6.11 -18.55 -26.79
CA PRO A 4 -5.62 -19.53 -25.82
C PRO A 4 -6.53 -19.58 -24.59
N ASP A 5 -6.80 -20.80 -24.11
CA ASP A 5 -7.78 -21.11 -23.05
C ASP A 5 -7.49 -20.44 -21.69
N GLU A 6 -6.33 -19.82 -21.51
CA GLU A 6 -5.89 -19.14 -20.28
C GLU A 6 -6.21 -17.64 -20.20
N LYS A 7 -6.90 -17.05 -21.20
CA LYS A 7 -6.95 -15.59 -21.42
C LYS A 7 -7.67 -14.72 -20.37
N PHE A 8 -8.21 -15.32 -19.30
CA PHE A 8 -8.76 -14.59 -18.14
C PHE A 8 -8.33 -15.21 -16.81
N ALA A 9 -7.11 -15.76 -16.73
CA ALA A 9 -6.61 -16.38 -15.51
C ALA A 9 -6.74 -15.43 -14.31
N MET A 10 -7.41 -15.92 -13.27
CA MET A 10 -7.38 -15.36 -11.93
C MET A 10 -6.33 -16.13 -11.12
N PRO A 11 -5.71 -15.53 -10.10
CA PRO A 11 -4.78 -16.25 -9.25
C PRO A 11 -5.44 -17.47 -8.61
N LYS A 12 -4.71 -18.59 -8.54
CA LYS A 12 -5.11 -19.87 -7.95
C LYS A 12 -5.37 -19.75 -6.45
N CYS A 13 -4.66 -18.86 -5.76
CA CYS A 13 -4.90 -18.58 -4.35
C CYS A 13 -6.18 -17.78 -4.06
N LEU A 14 -6.87 -17.27 -5.08
CA LEU A 14 -8.17 -16.59 -4.91
C LEU A 14 -9.22 -17.55 -4.34
N ASN A 15 -10.13 -17.03 -3.53
CA ASN A 15 -11.32 -17.76 -3.13
C ASN A 15 -12.43 -17.61 -4.19
N PRO A 16 -12.86 -18.68 -4.88
CA PRO A 16 -13.94 -18.58 -5.86
C PRO A 16 -15.30 -18.21 -5.23
N ALA A 17 -15.51 -18.56 -3.95
CA ALA A 17 -16.76 -18.30 -3.24
C ALA A 17 -16.94 -16.81 -2.89
N SER A 18 -15.87 -16.01 -2.86
CA SER A 18 -15.90 -14.58 -2.56
C SER A 18 -16.27 -13.73 -3.80
N LYS A 19 -16.93 -14.32 -4.80
CA LYS A 19 -17.33 -13.66 -6.05
C LYS A 19 -18.84 -13.42 -6.09
N PRO A 20 -19.29 -12.27 -6.65
CA PRO A 20 -18.49 -11.19 -7.23
C PRO A 20 -17.70 -10.39 -6.19
N SER A 21 -16.64 -9.72 -6.65
CA SER A 21 -15.83 -8.84 -5.79
C SER A 21 -16.69 -7.74 -5.16
N LEU A 22 -16.50 -7.49 -3.86
CA LEU A 22 -17.16 -6.40 -3.13
C LEU A 22 -16.63 -5.00 -3.49
N PHE A 23 -15.48 -4.93 -4.17
CA PHE A 23 -14.91 -3.66 -4.66
C PHE A 23 -15.74 -3.05 -5.79
N CYS A 24 -15.79 -1.71 -5.83
CA CYS A 24 -16.47 -0.96 -6.88
C CYS A 24 -15.90 -1.29 -8.29
N PRO A 25 -16.72 -1.27 -9.35
CA PRO A 25 -16.22 -1.39 -10.72
C PRO A 25 -15.14 -0.36 -11.03
N GLY A 26 -14.00 -0.81 -11.53
CA GLY A 26 -12.84 0.05 -11.80
C GLY A 26 -12.00 0.41 -10.57
N CYS A 27 -12.27 -0.15 -9.39
CA CYS A 27 -11.44 0.09 -8.20
C CYS A 27 -10.03 -0.51 -8.35
N GLY A 28 -9.00 0.30 -8.11
CA GLY A 28 -7.60 -0.15 -8.19
C GLY A 28 -7.23 -1.22 -7.15
N GLN A 29 -7.94 -1.34 -6.03
CA GLN A 29 -7.67 -2.37 -5.02
C GLN A 29 -7.84 -3.79 -5.58
N SER A 30 -8.84 -4.00 -6.43
CA SER A 30 -9.05 -5.30 -7.09
C SER A 30 -7.89 -5.67 -8.03
N ILE A 31 -7.28 -4.68 -8.69
CA ILE A 31 -6.08 -4.83 -9.52
C ILE A 31 -4.90 -5.23 -8.64
N ILE A 32 -4.68 -4.50 -7.54
CA ILE A 32 -3.59 -4.77 -6.58
C ILE A 32 -3.69 -6.20 -6.03
N LEU A 33 -4.86 -6.60 -5.54
CA LEU A 33 -5.05 -7.93 -4.99
C LEU A 33 -4.94 -9.03 -6.07
N LYS A 34 -5.37 -8.77 -7.31
CA LYS A 34 -5.14 -9.72 -8.41
C LYS A 34 -3.64 -9.96 -8.61
N HIS A 35 -2.83 -8.90 -8.70
CA HIS A 35 -1.39 -9.02 -8.93
C HIS A 35 -0.62 -9.55 -7.71
N LEU A 36 -1.04 -9.20 -6.48
CA LEU A 36 -0.51 -9.84 -5.28
C LEU A 36 -0.77 -11.36 -5.28
N GLY A 37 -1.95 -11.78 -5.73
CA GLY A 37 -2.28 -13.21 -5.86
C GLY A 37 -1.39 -13.94 -6.86
N PHE A 38 -1.13 -13.33 -8.03
CA PHE A 38 -0.20 -13.92 -9.01
C PHE A 38 1.21 -14.08 -8.46
N VAL A 39 1.71 -13.07 -7.74
CA VAL A 39 3.03 -13.15 -7.09
C VAL A 39 3.06 -14.26 -6.04
N ILE A 40 2.00 -14.42 -5.25
CA ILE A 40 1.90 -15.50 -4.25
C ILE A 40 1.91 -16.88 -4.90
N ASP A 41 1.18 -17.05 -6.02
CA ASP A 41 1.13 -18.30 -6.76
C ASP A 41 2.45 -18.62 -7.46
N GLU A 42 3.09 -17.63 -8.10
CA GLU A 42 4.37 -17.78 -8.78
C GLU A 42 5.49 -18.17 -7.81
N MET A 43 5.45 -17.62 -6.59
CA MET A 43 6.42 -17.93 -5.54
C MET A 43 6.13 -19.24 -4.80
N ASP A 44 4.98 -19.88 -5.05
CA ASP A 44 4.52 -21.09 -4.36
C ASP A 44 4.54 -20.95 -2.82
N ILE A 45 4.03 -19.81 -2.33
CA ILE A 45 4.06 -19.46 -0.90
C ILE A 45 2.68 -19.37 -0.24
N LYS A 46 1.61 -19.71 -0.95
CA LYS A 46 0.22 -19.60 -0.50
C LYS A 46 0.04 -20.13 0.94
N ASP A 47 0.53 -21.34 1.21
CA ASP A 47 0.34 -22.02 2.51
C ASP A 47 1.19 -21.43 3.63
N LYS A 48 2.07 -20.46 3.36
CA LYS A 48 2.91 -19.76 4.35
C LYS A 48 2.45 -18.32 4.60
N VAL A 49 1.62 -17.75 3.72
CA VAL A 49 1.20 -16.36 3.77
C VAL A 49 0.07 -16.17 4.79
N THR A 50 0.11 -15.06 5.50
CA THR A 50 -1.01 -14.54 6.27
C THR A 50 -1.15 -13.06 5.97
N LEU A 51 -2.38 -12.65 5.64
CA LEU A 51 -2.70 -11.28 5.28
C LEU A 51 -3.41 -10.57 6.43
N GLY A 52 -2.82 -9.51 6.96
CA GLY A 52 -3.52 -8.55 7.81
C GLY A 52 -4.20 -7.50 6.97
N ILE A 53 -5.48 -7.24 7.23
CA ILE A 53 -6.24 -6.18 6.59
C ILE A 53 -6.71 -5.14 7.60
N ASP A 54 -6.65 -3.88 7.20
CA ASP A 54 -7.13 -2.75 7.98
C ASP A 54 -8.63 -2.48 7.77
N ILE A 55 -9.24 -1.72 8.70
CA ILE A 55 -10.53 -1.08 8.47
C ILE A 55 -10.39 -0.01 7.37
N GLY A 56 -11.25 -0.09 6.36
CA GLY A 56 -11.18 0.69 5.12
C GLY A 56 -11.57 -0.20 3.94
N CYS A 57 -11.50 0.28 2.69
CA CYS A 57 -11.82 -0.56 1.53
C CYS A 57 -11.00 -1.85 1.51
N SER A 58 -9.77 -1.85 2.06
CA SER A 58 -8.95 -3.04 2.27
C SER A 58 -9.65 -4.17 3.04
N LEU A 59 -10.59 -3.84 3.93
CA LEU A 59 -11.38 -4.81 4.71
C LEU A 59 -12.22 -5.72 3.81
N LEU A 60 -12.63 -5.23 2.63
CA LEU A 60 -13.39 -6.01 1.64
C LEU A 60 -12.59 -7.18 1.06
N ALA A 61 -11.31 -7.31 1.42
CA ALA A 61 -10.47 -8.45 1.07
C ALA A 61 -10.55 -9.62 2.07
N TRP A 62 -11.40 -9.54 3.12
CA TRP A 62 -11.49 -10.51 4.23
C TRP A 62 -11.62 -11.98 3.82
N ASP A 63 -12.31 -12.27 2.73
CA ASP A 63 -12.49 -13.62 2.20
C ASP A 63 -11.92 -13.77 0.77
N TYR A 64 -11.13 -12.80 0.30
CA TYR A 64 -10.71 -12.68 -1.10
C TYR A 64 -9.75 -13.81 -1.53
N TYR A 65 -8.94 -14.32 -0.60
CA TYR A 65 -8.02 -15.42 -0.85
C TYR A 65 -8.37 -16.64 -0.01
N ASN A 66 -7.96 -17.82 -0.48
CA ASN A 66 -8.09 -19.09 0.19
C ASN A 66 -6.84 -19.41 1.04
N PHE A 67 -6.47 -18.49 1.94
CA PHE A 67 -5.43 -18.64 2.96
C PHE A 67 -5.76 -17.74 4.16
N ASP A 68 -4.95 -17.78 5.23
CA ASP A 68 -5.25 -17.07 6.47
C ASP A 68 -5.28 -15.54 6.30
N ILE A 69 -6.38 -14.92 6.74
CA ILE A 69 -6.57 -13.47 6.76
C ILE A 69 -6.95 -13.02 8.17
N ILE A 70 -6.36 -11.91 8.65
CA ILE A 70 -6.58 -11.33 9.97
C ILE A 70 -7.12 -9.90 9.79
N GLN A 71 -8.34 -9.66 10.25
CA GLN A 71 -8.94 -8.34 10.31
C GLN A 71 -8.39 -7.69 11.57
N THR A 72 -7.99 -6.44 11.43
CA THR A 72 -7.47 -5.65 12.53
C THR A 72 -8.33 -4.41 12.74
N HIS A 73 -8.09 -3.71 13.84
CA HIS A 73 -8.72 -2.40 14.09
C HIS A 73 -8.05 -1.33 13.25
N HIS A 74 -8.77 -0.23 13.00
CA HIS A 74 -8.30 0.85 12.16
C HIS A 74 -6.91 1.37 12.58
N GLY A 75 -5.92 1.32 11.68
CA GLY A 75 -4.55 1.75 11.94
C GLY A 75 -3.77 0.82 12.89
N ARG A 76 -4.29 -0.37 13.17
CA ARG A 76 -3.65 -1.38 14.04
C ARG A 76 -3.19 -2.62 13.28
N THR A 77 -3.26 -2.63 11.95
CA THR A 77 -2.75 -3.73 11.12
C THR A 77 -1.25 -3.95 11.34
N THR A 78 -0.44 -2.90 11.25
CA THR A 78 1.02 -3.04 11.46
C THR A 78 1.39 -3.68 12.80
N PRO A 79 0.97 -3.17 13.97
CA PRO A 79 1.40 -3.75 15.25
C PRO A 79 0.86 -5.17 15.45
N VAL A 80 -0.37 -5.46 15.00
CA VAL A 80 -0.94 -6.82 15.07
C VAL A 80 -0.13 -7.80 14.20
N ILE A 81 0.21 -7.41 12.97
CA ILE A 81 0.95 -8.29 12.05
C ILE A 81 2.42 -8.45 12.46
N VAL A 82 3.03 -7.43 13.06
CA VAL A 82 4.34 -7.58 13.73
C VAL A 82 4.25 -8.59 14.87
N GLY A 83 3.25 -8.47 15.76
CA GLY A 83 3.06 -9.41 16.86
C GLY A 83 2.80 -10.84 16.38
N TYR A 84 1.97 -11.00 15.34
CA TYR A 84 1.71 -12.28 14.68
C TYR A 84 3.00 -12.90 14.14
N LYS A 85 3.81 -12.12 13.40
CA LYS A 85 5.09 -12.58 12.85
C LYS A 85 6.08 -12.99 13.93
N MET A 86 6.08 -12.30 15.08
CA MET A 86 6.92 -12.67 16.22
C MET A 86 6.46 -13.99 16.87
N ALA A 87 5.15 -14.24 16.94
CA ALA A 87 4.59 -15.48 17.47
C ALA A 87 4.62 -16.65 16.46
N ARG A 88 4.83 -16.36 15.18
CA ARG A 88 4.82 -17.29 14.05
C ARG A 88 5.94 -16.95 13.06
N ASP A 89 7.18 -17.07 13.53
CA ASP A 89 8.41 -16.70 12.82
C ASP A 89 8.54 -17.29 11.40
N LYS A 90 8.03 -18.50 11.15
CA LYS A 90 8.04 -19.19 9.85
C LYS A 90 6.99 -18.68 8.85
N ARG A 91 6.03 -17.84 9.27
CA ARG A 91 4.97 -17.32 8.39
C ARG A 91 5.45 -16.10 7.60
N ILE A 92 4.89 -15.90 6.42
CA ILE A 92 5.08 -14.69 5.62
C ILE A 92 3.94 -13.73 5.96
N ALA A 93 4.26 -12.63 6.60
CA ALA A 93 3.30 -11.71 7.19
C ALA A 93 3.17 -10.45 6.32
N ILE A 94 1.98 -10.25 5.73
CA ILE A 94 1.70 -9.11 4.85
C ILE A 94 0.62 -8.25 5.50
N ALA A 95 0.85 -6.94 5.65
CA ALA A 95 -0.13 -6.00 6.19
C ALA A 95 -0.61 -5.08 5.06
N VAL A 96 -1.91 -5.09 4.75
CA VAL A 96 -2.55 -4.22 3.74
C VAL A 96 -3.42 -3.17 4.43
N MET A 97 -3.14 -1.91 4.13
CA MET A 97 -3.82 -0.75 4.72
C MET A 97 -4.16 0.26 3.61
N GLY A 98 -5.17 1.11 3.86
CA GLY A 98 -5.32 2.37 3.14
C GLY A 98 -4.34 3.43 3.64
N ASP A 99 -4.12 4.48 2.88
CA ASP A 99 -3.35 5.66 3.28
C ASP A 99 -3.84 6.30 4.59
N GLY A 100 -5.15 6.42 4.80
CA GLY A 100 -5.71 6.91 6.06
C GLY A 100 -5.38 6.02 7.26
N GLY A 101 -5.41 4.70 7.08
CA GLY A 101 -5.04 3.74 8.12
C GLY A 101 -3.55 3.77 8.43
N ALA A 102 -2.72 3.86 7.39
CA ALA A 102 -1.26 3.78 7.51
C ALA A 102 -0.59 5.10 7.91
N TYR A 103 -1.08 6.24 7.42
CA TYR A 103 -0.40 7.54 7.54
C TYR A 103 -1.12 8.54 8.46
N ALA A 104 -2.35 8.27 8.88
CA ALA A 104 -2.98 9.00 9.98
C ALA A 104 -2.94 8.15 11.25
N ILE A 105 -4.00 7.40 11.55
CA ILE A 105 -4.17 6.75 12.86
C ILE A 105 -3.12 5.65 13.16
N GLY A 106 -2.53 5.05 12.12
CA GLY A 106 -1.51 4.00 12.23
C GLY A 106 -0.07 4.44 12.07
N LEU A 107 0.19 5.73 11.78
CA LEU A 107 1.52 6.22 11.38
C LEU A 107 2.61 5.86 12.40
N GLN A 108 2.32 6.05 13.68
CA GLN A 108 3.27 5.73 14.76
C GLN A 108 3.72 4.26 14.69
N SER A 109 2.80 3.34 14.49
CA SER A 109 3.14 1.92 14.45
C SER A 109 3.93 1.55 13.19
N LEU A 110 3.61 2.17 12.05
CA LEU A 110 4.34 2.00 10.80
C LEU A 110 5.78 2.49 10.90
N ILE A 111 5.99 3.69 11.47
CA ILE A 111 7.32 4.24 11.74
C ILE A 111 8.13 3.31 12.64
N HIS A 112 7.54 2.81 13.74
CA HIS A 112 8.27 1.93 14.65
C HIS A 112 8.56 0.55 14.05
N ALA A 113 7.68 0.02 13.20
CA ALA A 113 7.95 -1.22 12.47
C ALA A 113 9.14 -1.05 11.51
N ALA A 114 9.19 0.07 10.80
CA ALA A 114 10.32 0.41 9.94
C ALA A 114 11.62 0.63 10.73
N PHE A 115 11.56 1.39 11.83
CA PHE A 115 12.71 1.68 12.69
C PHE A 115 13.30 0.41 13.32
N ARG A 116 12.45 -0.49 13.82
CA ARG A 116 12.86 -1.78 14.37
C ARG A 116 13.19 -2.82 13.30
N ASN A 117 12.93 -2.52 12.03
CA ASN A 117 13.08 -3.44 10.90
C ASN A 117 12.32 -4.75 11.13
N ASN A 118 11.08 -4.64 11.61
CA ASN A 118 10.25 -5.81 11.86
C ASN A 118 9.97 -6.55 10.54
N PRO A 119 10.12 -7.89 10.48
CA PRO A 119 10.14 -8.66 9.23
C PRO A 119 8.74 -8.90 8.67
N ILE A 120 8.07 -7.82 8.26
CA ILE A 120 6.76 -7.83 7.63
C ILE A 120 6.83 -7.09 6.28
N THR A 121 5.89 -7.41 5.39
CA THR A 121 5.66 -6.63 4.17
C THR A 121 4.43 -5.75 4.39
N ALA A 122 4.63 -4.45 4.55
CA ALA A 122 3.56 -3.46 4.68
C ALA A 122 3.23 -2.87 3.30
N ILE A 123 1.96 -2.96 2.92
CA ILE A 123 1.42 -2.43 1.67
C ILE A 123 0.40 -1.36 2.02
N VAL A 124 0.62 -0.15 1.52
CA VAL A 124 -0.29 0.98 1.67
C VAL A 124 -0.90 1.30 0.32
N ILE A 125 -2.21 1.23 0.24
CA ILE A 125 -2.98 1.61 -0.93
C ILE A 125 -3.31 3.09 -0.79
N ASN A 126 -2.69 3.91 -1.63
CA ASN A 126 -2.88 5.35 -1.66
C ASN A 126 -3.85 5.70 -2.79
N ASN A 127 -5.06 6.07 -2.41
CA ASN A 127 -6.11 6.55 -3.31
C ASN A 127 -6.60 7.95 -2.91
N THR A 128 -5.78 8.66 -2.12
CA THR A 128 -5.93 10.05 -1.70
C THR A 128 -7.11 10.37 -0.80
N GLU A 129 -7.86 9.37 -0.31
CA GLU A 129 -9.11 9.59 0.44
C GLU A 129 -9.43 8.48 1.45
N TYR A 130 -10.22 8.82 2.47
CA TYR A 130 -10.95 7.82 3.25
C TYR A 130 -12.16 7.30 2.46
N SER A 131 -11.90 6.43 1.49
CA SER A 131 -12.91 6.04 0.50
C SER A 131 -14.08 5.23 1.06
N MET A 132 -13.84 4.35 2.05
CA MET A 132 -14.92 3.51 2.63
C MET A 132 -15.95 4.35 3.39
N THR A 133 -15.51 5.44 4.01
CA THR A 133 -16.38 6.32 4.80
C THR A 133 -17.05 7.41 3.95
N GLY A 134 -16.87 7.38 2.63
CA GLY A 134 -17.50 8.33 1.69
C GLY A 134 -16.57 9.42 1.18
N GLY A 135 -15.26 9.18 1.10
CA GLY A 135 -14.33 10.05 0.36
C GLY A 135 -13.96 11.32 1.11
N GLN A 136 -13.62 11.22 2.40
CA GLN A 136 -13.08 12.34 3.17
C GLN A 136 -11.59 12.52 2.88
N MET A 137 -11.08 13.72 3.14
CA MET A 137 -9.65 14.06 3.07
C MET A 137 -8.79 13.11 3.92
N ALA A 138 -7.80 12.50 3.29
CA ALA A 138 -6.74 11.68 3.86
C ALA A 138 -5.40 12.44 3.91
N PRO A 139 -4.36 11.91 4.58
CA PRO A 139 -3.02 12.54 4.61
C PRO A 139 -2.42 12.78 3.22
N THR A 140 -2.76 11.92 2.27
CA THR A 140 -2.28 11.88 0.88
C THR A 140 -3.16 12.67 -0.08
N THR A 141 -4.27 13.27 0.37
CA THR A 141 -5.11 14.15 -0.45
C THR A 141 -4.28 15.27 -1.04
N LEU A 142 -4.43 15.48 -2.35
CA LEU A 142 -3.67 16.46 -3.09
C LEU A 142 -4.21 17.88 -2.85
N PRO A 143 -3.36 18.91 -3.01
CA PRO A 143 -3.83 20.29 -3.03
C PRO A 143 -4.96 20.51 -4.03
N LYS A 144 -5.99 21.25 -3.61
CA LYS A 144 -7.20 21.56 -4.39
C LYS A 144 -8.08 20.35 -4.74
N GLU A 145 -7.74 19.14 -4.26
CA GLU A 145 -8.61 17.97 -4.42
C GLU A 145 -9.89 18.15 -3.59
N ILE A 146 -11.04 17.98 -4.24
CA ILE A 146 -12.36 18.10 -3.62
C ILE A 146 -12.70 16.76 -2.98
N THR A 147 -12.97 16.80 -1.68
CA THR A 147 -13.40 15.62 -0.90
C THR A 147 -14.67 15.97 -0.14
N THR A 148 -15.34 15.00 0.48
CA THR A 148 -16.57 15.29 1.24
C THR A 148 -16.33 16.16 2.49
N SER A 149 -15.12 16.14 3.06
CA SER A 149 -14.72 17.01 4.17
C SER A 149 -14.00 18.28 3.72
N SER A 150 -13.66 18.42 2.43
CA SER A 150 -13.06 19.62 1.83
C SER A 150 -13.78 19.98 0.52
N PRO A 151 -15.06 20.45 0.59
CA PRO A 151 -15.89 20.67 -0.60
C PRO A 151 -15.39 21.79 -1.51
N ALA A 152 -14.60 22.74 -0.98
CA ALA A 152 -13.93 23.78 -1.76
C ALA A 152 -12.54 23.36 -2.30
N GLY A 153 -12.16 22.10 -2.09
CA GLY A 153 -10.80 21.61 -2.31
C GLY A 153 -9.93 21.70 -1.06
N LYS A 154 -8.90 20.85 -0.95
CA LYS A 154 -7.91 20.92 0.13
C LYS A 154 -7.13 22.23 0.09
N ASP A 155 -7.26 23.02 1.16
CA ASP A 155 -6.45 24.21 1.41
C ASP A 155 -5.13 23.84 2.10
N GLU A 156 -4.02 23.97 1.39
CA GLU A 156 -2.69 23.67 1.91
C GLU A 156 -2.26 24.55 3.08
N LYS A 157 -2.78 25.78 3.19
CA LYS A 157 -2.44 26.67 4.29
C LYS A 157 -3.04 26.20 5.61
N LEU A 158 -4.20 25.53 5.55
CA LEU A 158 -4.91 25.04 6.72
C LEU A 158 -4.53 23.59 7.06
N PHE A 159 -4.34 22.75 6.04
CA PHE A 159 -4.21 21.30 6.23
C PHE A 159 -2.84 20.74 5.79
N GLY A 160 -1.92 21.60 5.36
CA GLY A 160 -0.61 21.19 4.85
C GLY A 160 -0.68 20.56 3.46
N GLY A 161 0.49 20.18 2.95
CA GLY A 161 0.64 19.53 1.64
C GLY A 161 0.27 18.04 1.65
N ALA A 162 0.64 17.35 0.57
CA ALA A 162 0.56 15.90 0.46
C ALA A 162 1.57 15.21 1.41
N PHE A 163 1.17 14.10 2.03
CA PHE A 163 2.05 13.28 2.86
C PHE A 163 2.86 12.26 2.04
N TYR A 164 4.18 12.21 2.25
CA TYR A 164 5.12 11.38 1.49
C TYR A 164 5.60 10.19 2.33
N GLY A 165 4.82 9.11 2.33
CA GLY A 165 5.04 7.96 3.20
C GLY A 165 6.38 7.24 2.99
N PRO A 166 6.67 6.70 1.79
CA PRO A 166 7.93 6.02 1.54
C PRO A 166 9.16 6.92 1.80
N GLU A 167 9.09 8.21 1.47
CA GLU A 167 10.16 9.20 1.71
C GLU A 167 10.40 9.42 3.20
N LEU A 168 9.33 9.48 4.02
CA LEU A 168 9.45 9.55 5.48
C LEU A 168 10.06 8.25 6.03
N LEU A 169 9.53 7.09 5.64
CA LEU A 169 10.01 5.80 6.12
C LEU A 169 11.47 5.57 5.75
N ARG A 170 11.92 6.10 4.61
CA ARG A 170 13.33 6.09 4.19
C ARG A 170 14.28 6.63 5.25
N GLN A 171 13.86 7.69 5.96
CA GLN A 171 14.69 8.40 6.94
C GLN A 171 14.90 7.56 8.21
N VAL A 172 13.89 6.79 8.60
CA VAL A 172 13.86 6.06 9.88
C VAL A 172 14.18 4.57 9.73
N ALA A 173 13.94 3.98 8.56
CA ALA A 173 14.17 2.57 8.31
C ALA A 173 15.67 2.20 8.29
N ARG A 174 15.99 0.94 8.57
CA ARG A 174 17.35 0.42 8.39
C ARG A 174 17.77 0.43 6.92
N SER A 175 19.08 0.35 6.66
CA SER A 175 19.64 0.44 5.30
C SER A 175 19.24 -0.72 4.39
N ASP A 176 18.94 -1.86 5.00
CA ASP A 176 18.60 -3.13 4.39
C ASP A 176 17.08 -3.38 4.30
N ALA A 177 16.26 -2.43 4.76
CA ALA A 177 14.82 -2.43 4.52
C ALA A 177 14.51 -2.14 3.04
N TYR A 178 13.50 -2.81 2.50
CA TYR A 178 13.01 -2.56 1.13
C TYR A 178 11.89 -1.52 1.17
N ILE A 179 12.02 -0.44 0.40
CA ILE A 179 11.01 0.63 0.33
C ILE A 179 10.80 0.98 -1.14
N ALA A 180 9.55 0.95 -1.59
CA ALA A 180 9.20 1.25 -2.97
C ALA A 180 7.83 1.92 -3.08
N ARG A 181 7.59 2.55 -4.23
CA ARG A 181 6.28 3.00 -4.67
C ARG A 181 5.94 2.39 -6.04
N ALA A 182 4.72 1.88 -6.18
CA ALA A 182 4.18 1.34 -7.42
C ALA A 182 2.88 2.06 -7.80
N SER A 183 2.34 1.75 -8.98
CA SER A 183 1.05 2.26 -9.46
C SER A 183 0.28 1.17 -10.19
N VAL A 184 -1.04 1.19 -10.06
CA VAL A 184 -1.93 0.27 -10.80
C VAL A 184 -1.90 0.51 -12.32
N SER A 185 -1.36 1.64 -12.78
CA SER A 185 -1.13 1.92 -14.22
C SER A 185 -0.05 1.05 -14.85
N ASN A 186 0.84 0.47 -14.03
CA ASN A 186 1.97 -0.34 -14.49
C ASN A 186 1.99 -1.71 -13.79
N PRO A 187 1.12 -2.65 -14.22
CA PRO A 187 1.01 -4.00 -13.64
C PRO A 187 2.32 -4.78 -13.57
N THR A 188 3.15 -4.69 -14.62
CA THR A 188 4.44 -5.41 -14.67
C THR A 188 5.41 -4.89 -13.60
N MET A 189 5.48 -3.57 -13.41
CA MET A 189 6.28 -2.99 -12.33
C MET A 189 5.70 -3.36 -10.95
N LEU A 190 4.37 -3.33 -10.82
CA LEU A 190 3.67 -3.67 -9.59
C LEU A 190 4.00 -5.10 -9.12
N GLU A 191 3.87 -6.10 -9.99
CA GLU A 191 4.23 -7.49 -9.69
C GLU A 191 5.71 -7.62 -9.29
N ARG A 192 6.61 -6.96 -10.02
CA ARG A 192 8.04 -6.95 -9.71
C ARG A 192 8.34 -6.39 -8.31
N ILE A 193 7.71 -5.26 -7.96
CA ILE A 193 7.90 -4.61 -6.65
C ILE A 193 7.30 -5.48 -5.53
N LEU A 194 6.11 -6.04 -5.73
CA LEU A 194 5.48 -6.97 -4.79
C LEU A 194 6.38 -8.20 -4.53
N SER A 195 6.86 -8.84 -5.60
CA SER A 195 7.77 -10.00 -5.50
C SER A 195 9.05 -9.64 -4.74
N ARG A 196 9.68 -8.51 -5.05
CA ARG A 196 10.90 -8.06 -4.35
C ARG A 196 10.67 -7.74 -2.87
N ALA A 197 9.55 -7.13 -2.51
CA ALA A 197 9.23 -6.87 -1.11
C ALA A 197 8.99 -8.15 -0.31
N ILE A 198 8.29 -9.13 -0.89
CA ILE A 198 8.07 -10.42 -0.24
C ILE A 198 9.40 -11.18 -0.12
N LYS A 199 10.24 -11.21 -1.17
CA LYS A 199 11.59 -11.80 -1.11
C LYS A 199 12.47 -11.13 -0.07
N SER A 200 12.43 -9.80 0.05
CA SER A 200 13.16 -9.06 1.09
C SER A 200 12.75 -9.52 2.50
N GLN A 201 11.46 -9.73 2.75
CA GLN A 201 11.00 -10.31 4.01
C GLN A 201 11.51 -11.75 4.20
N VAL A 202 11.36 -12.62 3.19
CA VAL A 202 11.65 -14.06 3.28
C VAL A 202 13.14 -14.35 3.39
N GLU A 203 13.96 -13.70 2.57
CA GLU A 203 15.40 -13.99 2.43
C GLU A 203 16.23 -13.21 3.44
N LYS A 204 15.84 -11.96 3.77
CA LYS A 204 16.65 -11.07 4.62
C LYS A 204 16.04 -10.85 6.00
N ASN A 205 14.81 -11.32 6.24
CA ASN A 205 14.09 -11.12 7.50
C ASN A 205 14.02 -9.62 7.88
N ASN A 206 13.73 -8.77 6.88
CA ASN A 206 13.72 -7.32 7.01
C ASN A 206 12.33 -6.72 6.77
N PHE A 207 12.15 -5.50 7.27
CA PHE A 207 10.96 -4.70 6.96
C PHE A 207 10.94 -4.36 5.48
N SER A 208 9.77 -4.54 4.86
CA SER A 208 9.53 -4.21 3.47
C SER A 208 8.27 -3.37 3.36
N PHE A 209 8.31 -2.29 2.59
CA PHE A 209 7.24 -1.33 2.45
C PHE A 209 6.97 -1.01 0.98
N ILE A 210 5.68 -1.00 0.62
CA ILE A 210 5.22 -0.58 -0.69
C ILE A 210 4.05 0.40 -0.52
N GLU A 211 4.19 1.60 -1.08
CA GLU A 211 3.02 2.43 -1.39
C GLU A 211 2.54 2.13 -2.81
N ILE A 212 1.25 1.89 -3.00
CA ILE A 212 0.68 1.64 -4.32
C ILE A 212 -0.37 2.70 -4.62
N LEU A 213 -0.11 3.50 -5.65
CA LEU A 213 -1.07 4.49 -6.16
C LEU A 213 -2.23 3.75 -6.83
N SER A 214 -3.45 4.04 -6.37
CA SER A 214 -4.67 3.32 -6.76
C SER A 214 -5.76 4.29 -7.17
N ILE A 215 -6.56 3.88 -8.17
CA ILE A 215 -7.75 4.61 -8.58
C ILE A 215 -8.95 4.35 -7.66
N CYS A 216 -9.75 5.39 -7.40
CA CYS A 216 -11.03 5.33 -6.67
C CYS A 216 -12.15 6.06 -7.44
N PRO A 217 -12.66 5.49 -8.55
CA PRO A 217 -13.62 6.18 -9.42
C PRO A 217 -14.90 6.62 -8.69
N THR A 218 -15.36 5.84 -7.71
CA THR A 218 -16.59 6.11 -6.96
C THR A 218 -16.52 7.41 -6.16
N ASN A 219 -15.44 7.65 -5.40
CA ASN A 219 -15.35 8.83 -4.55
C ASN A 219 -14.75 10.03 -5.29
N TRP A 220 -13.82 9.78 -6.23
CA TRP A 220 -13.35 10.82 -7.15
C TRP A 220 -14.46 11.31 -8.10
N LYS A 221 -15.55 10.55 -8.25
CA LYS A 221 -16.69 10.82 -9.14
C LYS A 221 -16.25 10.95 -10.61
N THR A 222 -15.34 10.09 -11.00
CA THR A 222 -14.69 10.10 -12.31
C THR A 222 -15.11 8.90 -13.15
N ASN A 223 -15.18 9.09 -14.47
CA ASN A 223 -15.23 7.97 -15.40
C ASN A 223 -13.85 7.28 -15.52
N ALA A 224 -13.76 6.22 -16.33
CA ALA A 224 -12.52 5.46 -16.49
C ALA A 224 -11.34 6.33 -16.97
N ARG A 225 -11.56 7.19 -17.98
CA ARG A 225 -10.51 8.04 -18.55
C ARG A 225 -10.00 9.05 -17.51
N GLU A 226 -10.92 9.77 -16.87
CA GLU A 226 -10.61 10.77 -15.85
C GLU A 226 -9.85 10.16 -14.66
N SER A 227 -10.20 8.92 -14.27
CA SER A 227 -9.51 8.21 -13.19
C SER A 227 -8.03 7.96 -13.50
N PHE A 228 -7.71 7.60 -14.75
CA PHE A 228 -6.32 7.43 -15.20
C PHE A 228 -5.59 8.76 -15.41
N GLU A 229 -6.29 9.81 -15.84
CA GLU A 229 -5.73 11.16 -15.92
C GLU A 229 -5.35 11.67 -14.52
N PHE A 230 -6.20 11.42 -13.50
CA PHE A 230 -5.89 11.76 -12.12
C PHE A 230 -4.77 10.90 -11.54
N LEU A 231 -4.74 9.60 -11.81
CA LEU A 231 -3.61 8.74 -11.45
C LEU A 231 -2.28 9.23 -12.06
N THR A 232 -2.30 9.66 -13.32
CA THR A 232 -1.11 10.25 -13.99
C THR A 232 -0.66 11.53 -13.28
N LYS A 233 -1.59 12.35 -12.78
CA LYS A 233 -1.27 13.51 -11.94
C LYS A 233 -0.66 13.07 -10.60
N MET A 234 -1.22 12.04 -9.96
CA MET A 234 -0.65 11.46 -8.74
C MET A 234 0.78 10.99 -8.93
N GLU A 235 1.09 10.29 -10.04
CA GLU A 235 2.45 9.79 -10.33
C GLU A 235 3.50 10.90 -10.50
N LYS A 236 3.10 12.10 -10.91
CA LYS A 236 4.00 13.27 -10.96
C LYS A 236 4.33 13.81 -9.57
N ILE A 237 3.39 13.69 -8.63
CA ILE A 237 3.53 14.16 -7.25
C ILE A 237 4.19 13.09 -6.39
N TYR A 238 3.88 11.83 -6.65
CA TYR A 238 4.35 10.63 -5.96
C TYR A 238 5.15 9.75 -6.93
N PRO A 239 6.45 10.05 -7.15
CA PRO A 239 7.25 9.31 -8.12
C PRO A 239 7.31 7.82 -7.79
N ILE A 240 7.00 6.98 -8.77
CA ILE A 240 7.07 5.52 -8.68
C ILE A 240 8.52 5.04 -8.78
N GLY A 241 8.84 3.92 -8.12
CA GLY A 241 10.17 3.32 -8.15
C GLY A 241 10.62 2.79 -6.79
N GLU A 242 11.80 2.17 -6.79
CA GLU A 242 12.46 1.69 -5.58
C GLU A 242 13.30 2.80 -4.95
N MET A 243 13.28 2.92 -3.63
CA MET A 243 14.00 3.96 -2.91
C MET A 243 15.30 3.41 -2.30
N THR A 244 16.41 3.59 -3.01
CA THR A 244 17.75 3.25 -2.48
C THR A 244 18.17 4.23 -1.38
N LYS A 245 19.03 3.82 -0.42
CA LYS A 245 19.69 4.79 0.47
C LYS A 245 20.78 5.38 -0.39
N SER A 246 20.70 6.66 -0.74
CA SER A 246 21.97 7.37 -0.89
C SER A 246 22.66 7.32 0.47
N SER A 247 23.98 7.14 0.47
CA SER A 247 24.80 7.21 1.67
C SER A 247 24.36 8.42 2.50
N ARG A 248 24.05 8.21 3.78
CA ARG A 248 23.66 9.22 4.78
C ARG A 248 24.11 10.61 4.32
N ALA A 249 23.17 11.49 3.98
CA ALA A 249 23.48 12.90 3.84
C ALA A 249 24.18 13.31 5.15
N LYS A 250 25.45 13.71 5.06
CA LYS A 250 26.20 14.23 6.20
C LYS A 250 25.31 15.29 6.84
N SER A 251 24.95 15.10 8.11
CA SER A 251 24.26 16.11 8.89
C SER A 251 25.08 17.39 8.77
N ARG A 252 24.58 18.37 8.03
CA ARG A 252 25.07 19.74 8.17
C ARG A 252 24.50 20.20 9.50
N ASP A 253 25.38 20.39 10.49
CA ASP A 253 25.02 21.05 11.72
C ASP A 253 24.51 22.44 11.40
N LEU A 254 23.18 22.59 11.42
CA LEU A 254 22.47 23.84 11.16
C LEU A 254 22.67 24.88 12.28
N TRP A 255 23.49 24.55 13.29
CA TRP A 255 23.74 25.37 14.48
C TRP A 255 25.10 26.08 14.49
N GLU A 256 26.01 25.77 13.57
CA GLU A 256 27.35 26.40 13.55
C GLU A 256 27.46 27.66 12.66
N GLN A 257 26.37 28.12 12.03
CA GLN A 257 26.39 29.31 11.15
C GLN A 257 25.96 30.61 11.84
N LYS A 258 26.17 30.74 13.15
CA LYS A 258 26.04 32.01 13.87
C LYS A 258 27.19 32.19 14.87
N LYS A 259 28.37 32.51 14.36
CA LYS A 259 29.39 33.32 15.05
C LYS A 259 30.11 34.18 14.04
#